data_AF-A0A6G1PEI5-F1
#
_entry.id   AF-A0A6G1PEI5-F1
#
_cell.length_a   1.000
_cell.length_b   1.000
_cell.length_c   1.000
_cell.angle_alpha   90.00
_cell.angle_beta   90.00
_cell.angle_gamma   90.00
#
_symmetry.space_group_name_H-M   'P 1'
#
loop_
_entity.id
_entity.type
_entity.pdbx_description
1 polymer ?
#
loop_
_entity_poly.entity_id
_entity_poly.type
_entity_poly.pdbx_seq_one_letter_code
_entity_poly.pdbx_strand_id
1 'polypeptide(L)'
;MLKKAMAMLDNENQIRNDEKERTLAEKVPGLQLSGLSLQDLQNLCKELHQKIDVADEERYDIDAKVKINDSKIQDLSQKIFELKGKMKRPNLRRVRVSADAMLGALLGSKVKESVDFKANLKTVKKEEEKKEEVTDWRKNVDAMSGMEGRKKLFNAGQYLLLVLQMSKYKLFLLRHGEGAWNKENRFCSWVDQKLSEDGVKEAQDCGRLLKEKGYKFDIVFTSILSRSIQTAWLVLEAMGQEWVPVVKSWRLNERHYGSLIGLNRAEMALQHGEEKVKLWRRSYDITPPPIDESHPYFLEIYNDRRYTTCDVPKENLPRTESLKEVLDRLLPYWESTVVPEVKEGRTVLISAHGNSCRALLKHLEGISDKDIASVTLPTGIPVLLELDENLRPVKPRQLLGDQAKIQAAIKKVEDQGKAKPSL
;
A
#
# COMPACT_ATOMS: atom_id res chain seq x y z
N MET A 1 -36.66 1.46 13.20
CA MET A 1 -35.47 1.27 14.05
C MET A 1 -34.18 1.73 13.36
N LEU A 2 -33.83 1.22 12.17
CA LEU A 2 -32.61 1.64 11.44
C LEU A 2 -32.47 3.15 11.21
N LYS A 3 -33.51 3.84 10.72
CA LYS A 3 -33.48 5.30 10.53
C LYS A 3 -33.23 6.09 11.82
N LYS A 4 -33.76 5.61 12.95
CA LYS A 4 -33.54 6.23 14.27
C LYS A 4 -32.11 6.00 14.75
N ALA A 5 -31.55 4.80 14.51
CA ALA A 5 -30.17 4.50 14.84
C ALA A 5 -29.17 5.33 14.00
N MET A 6 -29.44 5.54 12.71
CA MET A 6 -28.63 6.41 11.86
C MET A 6 -28.63 7.86 12.37
N ALA A 7 -29.81 8.41 12.68
CA ALA A 7 -29.92 9.75 13.23
C ALA A 7 -29.22 9.91 14.59
N MET A 8 -29.23 8.88 15.43
CA MET A 8 -28.49 8.88 16.70
C MET A 8 -26.97 8.86 16.48
N LEU A 9 -26.49 8.08 15.51
CA LEU A 9 -25.07 8.02 15.14
C LEU A 9 -24.57 9.34 14.57
N ASP A 10 -25.37 9.99 13.71
CA ASP A 10 -25.03 11.31 13.16
C ASP A 10 -24.93 12.36 14.27
N ASN A 11 -25.87 12.34 15.22
CA ASN A 11 -25.84 13.23 16.38
C ASN A 11 -24.62 12.97 17.29
N GLU A 12 -24.26 11.71 17.54
CA GLU A 12 -23.04 11.37 18.29
C GLU A 12 -21.76 11.85 17.60
N ASN A 13 -21.69 11.74 16.27
CA ASN A 13 -20.56 12.24 15.50
C ASN A 13 -20.48 13.77 15.55
N GLN A 14 -21.63 14.46 15.52
CA GLN A 14 -21.69 15.91 15.65
C GLN A 14 -21.22 16.37 17.03
N ILE A 15 -21.72 15.76 18.11
CA ILE A 15 -21.28 16.05 19.49
C ILE A 15 -19.76 15.87 19.62
N ARG A 16 -19.20 14.81 19.02
CA ARG A 16 -17.75 14.54 19.05
C ARG A 16 -16.96 15.62 18.31
N ASN A 17 -17.47 16.12 17.19
CA ASN A 17 -16.83 17.21 16.46
C ASN A 17 -16.88 18.52 17.24
N ASP A 18 -18.04 18.85 17.82
CA ASP A 18 -18.21 20.07 18.62
C ASP A 18 -17.30 20.06 19.86
N GLU A 19 -17.18 18.91 20.53
CA GLU A 19 -16.28 18.73 21.66
C GLU A 19 -14.80 18.84 21.27
N LYS A 20 -14.43 18.33 20.09
CA LYS A 20 -13.09 18.49 19.52
C LYS A 20 -12.78 19.97 19.26
N GLU A 21 -13.69 20.70 18.63
CA GLU A 21 -13.52 22.13 18.36
C GLU A 21 -13.40 22.94 19.65
N ARG A 22 -14.25 22.67 20.65
CA ARG A 22 -14.17 23.30 21.97
C ARG A 22 -12.80 23.04 22.63
N THR A 23 -12.35 21.79 22.63
CA THR A 23 -11.06 21.41 23.23
C THR A 23 -9.89 22.08 22.51
N LEU A 24 -9.95 22.19 21.18
CA LEU A 24 -8.91 22.87 20.40
C LEU A 24 -8.90 24.38 20.68
N ALA A 25 -10.07 25.01 20.77
CA ALA A 25 -10.17 26.44 21.10
C ALA A 25 -9.64 26.75 22.52
N GLU A 26 -9.89 25.88 23.49
CA GLU A 26 -9.37 26.02 24.86
C GLU A 26 -7.84 25.80 24.94
N LYS A 27 -7.32 24.79 24.24
CA LYS A 27 -5.90 24.42 24.32
C LYS A 27 -4.99 25.21 23.38
N VAL A 28 -5.53 25.74 22.29
CA VAL A 28 -4.78 26.43 21.24
C VAL A 28 -5.44 27.79 20.96
N PRO A 29 -5.28 28.78 21.86
CA PRO A 29 -5.78 30.12 21.60
C PRO A 29 -5.08 30.75 20.40
N GLY A 30 -5.79 31.62 19.68
CA GLY A 30 -5.23 32.35 18.55
C GLY A 30 -4.01 33.19 18.93
N LEU A 31 -2.97 33.17 18.09
CA LEU A 31 -1.74 33.90 18.34
C LEU A 31 -1.97 35.42 18.26
N GLN A 32 -1.62 36.14 19.34
CA GLN A 32 -1.62 37.60 19.36
C GLN A 32 -0.23 38.09 18.96
N LEU A 33 -0.12 38.58 17.73
CA LEU A 33 1.17 39.00 17.13
C LEU A 33 1.38 40.52 17.12
N SER A 34 0.36 41.30 17.50
CA SER A 34 0.40 42.76 17.52
C SER A 34 1.24 43.28 18.70
N GLY A 35 2.18 44.18 18.41
CA GLY A 35 2.99 44.87 19.43
C GLY A 35 4.24 44.11 19.91
N LEU A 36 4.54 42.94 19.36
CA LEU A 36 5.76 42.19 19.68
C LEU A 36 6.99 42.75 18.93
N SER A 37 8.13 42.82 19.62
CA SER A 37 9.40 43.16 18.97
C SER A 37 9.92 41.98 18.11
N LEU A 38 10.87 42.24 17.22
CA LEU A 38 11.50 41.18 16.41
C LEU A 38 12.11 40.07 17.27
N GLN A 39 12.67 40.42 18.43
CA GLN A 39 13.26 39.46 19.36
C GLN A 39 12.19 38.59 20.03
N ASP A 40 11.05 39.18 20.40
CA ASP A 40 9.94 38.46 21.02
C ASP A 40 9.29 37.50 20.02
N LEU A 41 9.17 37.90 18.76
CA LEU A 41 8.70 37.03 17.69
C LEU A 41 9.63 35.83 17.46
N GLN A 42 10.96 36.05 17.48
CA GLN A 42 11.93 34.96 17.37
C GLN A 42 11.84 33.99 18.56
N ASN A 43 11.63 34.50 19.77
CA ASN A 43 11.48 33.67 20.96
C ASN A 43 10.17 32.87 20.91
N LEU A 44 9.07 33.49 20.49
CA LEU A 44 7.79 32.82 20.28
C LEU A 44 7.90 31.69 19.24
N CYS A 45 8.61 31.91 18.14
CA CYS A 45 8.86 30.86 17.15
C CYS A 45 9.61 29.67 17.74
N LYS A 46 10.63 29.91 18.58
CA LYS A 46 11.37 28.84 19.26
C LYS A 46 10.50 28.06 20.23
N GLU A 47 9.67 28.76 21.02
CA GLU A 47 8.75 28.14 21.96
C GLU A 47 7.70 27.27 21.25
N LEU A 48 7.11 27.78 20.16
CA LEU A 48 6.16 27.03 19.35
C LEU A 48 6.81 25.79 18.74
N HIS A 49 8.06 25.90 18.26
CA HIS A 49 8.79 24.76 17.72
C HIS A 49 8.99 23.67 18.77
N GLN A 50 9.43 24.05 19.97
CA GLN A 50 9.59 23.10 21.07
C GLN A 50 8.27 22.44 21.49
N LYS A 51 7.16 23.20 21.51
CA LYS A 51 5.82 22.65 21.79
C LYS A 51 5.35 21.68 20.70
N ILE A 52 5.66 21.96 19.44
CA ILE A 52 5.37 21.05 18.32
C ILE A 52 6.13 19.75 18.48
N ASP A 53 7.42 19.79 18.83
CA ASP A 53 8.23 18.59 19.00
C ASP A 53 7.66 17.67 20.09
N VAL A 54 7.28 18.23 21.24
CA VAL A 54 6.64 17.48 22.33
C VAL A 54 5.30 16.88 21.89
N ALA A 55 4.46 17.67 21.22
CA ALA A 55 3.16 17.20 20.73
C ALA A 55 3.30 16.10 19.66
N ASP A 56 4.31 16.19 18.79
CA ASP A 56 4.59 15.18 17.79
C ASP A 56 5.09 13.88 18.44
N GLU A 57 5.96 13.95 19.46
CA GLU A 57 6.39 12.79 20.25
C GLU A 57 5.22 12.09 20.93
N GLU A 58 4.35 12.84 21.63
CA GLU A 58 3.14 12.30 22.24
C GLU A 58 2.20 11.66 21.20
N ARG A 59 2.07 12.28 20.02
CA ARG A 59 1.28 11.73 18.92
C ARG A 59 1.86 10.39 18.43
N TYR A 60 3.17 10.28 18.27
CA TYR A 60 3.82 9.03 17.86
C TYR A 60 3.61 7.91 18.88
N ASP A 61 3.72 8.22 20.17
CA ASP A 61 3.48 7.27 21.26
C ASP A 61 2.03 6.78 21.30
N ILE A 62 1.08 7.70 21.12
CA ILE A 62 -0.35 7.36 21.08
C ILE A 62 -0.65 6.50 19.84
N ASP A 63 -0.14 6.88 18.67
CA ASP A 63 -0.33 6.12 17.43
C ASP A 63 0.23 4.69 17.55
N ALA A 64 1.40 4.52 18.17
CA ALA A 64 1.96 3.21 18.46
C ALA A 64 1.06 2.38 19.40
N LYS A 65 0.51 3.00 20.45
CA LYS A 65 -0.44 2.34 21.37
C LYS A 65 -1.74 1.94 20.67
N VAL A 66 -2.29 2.80 19.81
CA VAL A 66 -3.49 2.52 19.03
C VAL A 66 -3.25 1.32 18.11
N LYS A 67 -2.15 1.30 17.36
CA LYS A 67 -1.78 0.15 16.50
C LYS A 67 -1.68 -1.17 17.25
N ILE A 68 -1.05 -1.16 18.42
CA ILE A 68 -0.96 -2.36 19.28
C ILE A 68 -2.35 -2.81 19.70
N ASN A 69 -3.23 -1.88 20.08
CA ASN A 69 -4.58 -2.20 20.49
C ASN A 69 -5.44 -2.70 19.32
N ASP A 70 -5.30 -2.14 18.13
CA ASP A 70 -5.99 -2.60 16.93
C ASP A 70 -5.59 -4.03 16.57
N SER A 71 -4.29 -4.37 16.64
CA SER A 71 -3.83 -5.74 16.46
C SER A 71 -4.43 -6.70 17.51
N LYS A 72 -4.49 -6.28 18.78
CA LYS A 72 -5.14 -7.08 19.83
C LYS A 72 -6.64 -7.26 19.58
N ILE A 73 -7.34 -6.21 19.12
CA ILE A 73 -8.76 -6.28 18.77
C ILE A 73 -8.98 -7.23 17.60
N GLN A 74 -8.09 -7.20 16.60
CA GLN A 74 -8.14 -8.10 15.46
C GLN A 74 -7.92 -9.56 15.89
N ASP A 75 -6.92 -9.83 16.72
CA ASP A 75 -6.65 -11.16 17.28
C ASP A 75 -7.83 -11.67 18.11
N LEU A 76 -8.41 -10.82 18.96
CA LEU A 76 -9.59 -11.18 19.74
C LEU A 76 -10.81 -11.43 18.85
N SER A 77 -11.00 -10.62 17.80
CA SER A 77 -12.09 -10.79 16.83
C SER A 77 -11.94 -12.11 16.07
N GLN A 78 -10.71 -12.47 15.71
CA GLN A 78 -10.39 -13.75 15.07
C GLN A 78 -10.66 -14.92 16.02
N LYS A 79 -10.24 -14.83 17.29
CA LYS A 79 -10.58 -15.83 18.33
C LYS A 79 -12.08 -15.96 18.54
N ILE A 80 -12.83 -14.85 18.55
CA ILE A 80 -14.30 -14.86 18.62
C ILE A 80 -14.89 -15.55 17.39
N PHE A 81 -14.35 -15.31 16.20
CA PHE A 81 -14.78 -15.96 14.96
C PHE A 81 -14.54 -17.48 15.01
N GLU A 82 -13.38 -17.91 15.50
CA GLU A 82 -13.03 -19.32 15.68
C GLU A 82 -13.92 -20.00 16.74
N LEU A 83 -14.16 -19.33 17.87
CA LEU A 83 -15.06 -19.81 18.94
C LEU A 83 -16.52 -19.91 18.48
N LYS A 84 -16.97 -19.03 17.57
CA LYS A 84 -18.31 -19.10 16.96
C LYS A 84 -18.48 -20.31 16.04
N GLY A 85 -17.40 -21.02 15.70
CA GLY A 85 -17.38 -22.23 14.89
C GLY A 85 -17.81 -22.00 13.43
N LYS A 86 -17.42 -22.89 12.52
CA LYS A 86 -17.87 -22.92 11.11
C LYS A 86 -19.37 -23.24 10.95
N MET A 87 -20.21 -22.95 11.94
CA MET A 87 -21.65 -23.03 11.78
C MET A 87 -22.14 -21.83 10.98
N LYS A 88 -22.14 -22.00 9.66
CA LYS A 88 -23.03 -21.26 8.77
C LYS A 88 -24.44 -21.50 9.30
N ARG A 89 -25.04 -20.53 10.00
CA ARG A 89 -26.44 -20.64 10.43
C ARG A 89 -27.25 -20.98 9.17
N PRO A 90 -27.90 -22.16 9.10
CA PRO A 90 -28.71 -22.47 7.94
C PRO A 90 -29.77 -21.39 7.81
N ASN A 91 -30.01 -20.91 6.60
CA ASN A 91 -31.10 -19.98 6.36
C ASN A 91 -32.39 -20.69 6.78
N LEU A 92 -32.97 -20.30 7.92
CA LEU A 92 -34.23 -20.83 8.39
C LEU A 92 -35.28 -20.45 7.35
N ARG A 93 -35.69 -21.39 6.50
CA ARG A 93 -36.94 -21.25 5.75
C ARG A 93 -38.04 -21.11 6.79
N ARG A 94 -38.85 -20.05 6.68
CA ARG A 94 -40.08 -19.95 7.47
C ARG A 94 -40.97 -21.12 7.09
N VAL A 95 -40.95 -22.18 7.89
CA VAL A 95 -41.96 -23.21 7.81
C VAL A 95 -43.19 -22.62 8.46
N ARG A 96 -44.18 -22.26 7.65
CA ARG A 96 -45.54 -22.04 8.13
C ARG A 96 -46.09 -23.43 8.42
N VAL A 97 -45.82 -23.93 9.63
CA VAL A 97 -46.51 -25.12 10.12
C VAL A 97 -47.98 -24.71 10.22
N SER A 98 -48.84 -25.26 9.37
CA SER A 98 -50.29 -25.03 9.50
C SER A 98 -50.74 -25.61 10.85
N ALA A 99 -51.77 -25.01 11.45
CA ALA A 99 -52.31 -25.46 12.72
C ALA A 99 -52.66 -26.98 12.71
N ASP A 100 -53.01 -27.51 11.54
CA ASP A 100 -53.33 -28.93 11.34
C ASP A 100 -52.12 -29.85 11.54
N ALA A 101 -50.91 -29.41 11.18
CA ALA A 101 -49.69 -30.19 11.38
C ALA A 101 -49.23 -30.21 12.86
N MET A 102 -49.59 -29.19 13.65
CA MET A 102 -49.36 -29.20 15.10
C MET A 102 -50.37 -30.09 15.83
N LEU A 103 -51.62 -30.12 15.37
CA LEU A 103 -52.67 -30.96 15.95
C LEU A 103 -52.43 -32.45 15.71
N GLY A 104 -51.89 -32.83 14.55
CA GLY A 104 -51.52 -34.23 14.25
C GLY A 104 -50.41 -34.79 15.16
N ALA A 105 -49.48 -33.95 15.61
CA ALA A 105 -48.41 -34.35 16.53
C ALA A 105 -48.86 -34.44 18.00
N LEU A 106 -49.90 -33.68 18.38
CA LEU A 106 -50.43 -33.63 19.75
C LEU A 106 -51.48 -34.72 20.04
N LEU A 107 -52.16 -35.27 19.03
CA LEU A 107 -53.30 -36.19 19.20
C LEU A 107 -52.97 -37.68 18.99
N GLY A 108 -51.69 -38.05 18.99
CA GLY A 108 -51.20 -39.40 19.32
C GLY A 108 -52.02 -40.60 18.86
N SER A 109 -51.88 -41.01 17.60
CA SER A 109 -52.29 -42.34 17.15
C SER A 109 -51.16 -43.36 17.39
N LYS A 110 -51.36 -44.22 18.40
CA LYS A 110 -50.57 -45.43 18.74
C LYS A 110 -50.51 -46.40 17.52
N VAL A 111 -49.48 -47.23 17.26
CA VAL A 111 -49.00 -48.44 18.00
C VAL A 111 -47.76 -49.06 17.27
N LYS A 112 -46.77 -49.56 18.07
CA LYS A 112 -45.72 -50.61 17.90
C LYS A 112 -44.74 -50.52 16.71
N GLU A 113 -43.43 -50.76 16.86
CA GLU A 113 -42.79 -51.94 17.49
C GLU A 113 -41.29 -51.69 17.84
N SER A 114 -40.74 -52.55 18.71
CA SER A 114 -39.43 -52.50 19.37
C SER A 114 -38.25 -52.95 18.49
N VAL A 115 -37.08 -52.29 18.60
CA VAL A 115 -35.77 -52.93 18.31
C VAL A 115 -34.67 -52.38 19.23
N ASP A 116 -33.95 -53.31 19.86
CA ASP A 116 -32.90 -53.17 20.86
C ASP A 116 -31.66 -52.35 20.46
N PHE A 117 -31.21 -51.47 21.37
CA PHE A 117 -29.95 -50.72 21.28
C PHE A 117 -28.81 -51.40 22.07
N LYS A 118 -28.51 -52.66 21.75
CA LYS A 118 -27.37 -53.36 22.36
C LYS A 118 -26.72 -54.40 21.43
N ALA A 119 -25.98 -53.93 20.43
CA ALA A 119 -24.91 -54.71 19.81
C ALA A 119 -23.90 -53.81 19.11
N ASN A 120 -22.62 -54.15 19.27
CA ASN A 120 -21.44 -53.67 18.53
C ASN A 120 -20.68 -52.44 19.08
N LEU A 121 -20.23 -52.53 20.34
CA LEU A 121 -18.94 -51.92 20.72
C LEU A 121 -17.82 -52.76 20.10
N LYS A 122 -17.10 -52.21 19.12
CA LYS A 122 -15.80 -52.74 18.69
C LYS A 122 -14.73 -52.34 19.71
N THR A 123 -14.09 -53.34 20.29
CA THR A 123 -12.85 -53.23 21.07
C THR A 123 -11.73 -52.63 20.21
N VAL A 124 -11.15 -51.51 20.66
CA VAL A 124 -9.88 -51.00 20.13
C VAL A 124 -8.77 -51.41 21.09
N LYS A 125 -7.74 -52.07 20.54
CA LYS A 125 -6.56 -52.55 21.25
C LYS A 125 -5.77 -51.38 21.84
N LYS A 126 -5.28 -51.60 23.06
CA LYS A 126 -4.38 -50.73 23.82
C LYS A 126 -2.97 -50.87 23.20
N GLU A 127 -2.43 -49.80 22.63
CA GLU A 127 -0.99 -49.70 22.36
C GLU A 127 -0.30 -49.10 23.60
N GLU A 128 0.88 -49.64 23.91
CA GLU A 128 1.64 -49.40 25.14
C GLU A 128 2.31 -48.02 25.12
N GLU A 129 1.97 -47.17 26.09
CA GLU A 129 2.72 -45.95 26.39
C GLU A 129 4.04 -46.31 27.09
N LYS A 130 5.16 -45.97 26.45
CA LYS A 130 6.48 -45.94 27.10
C LYS A 130 6.46 -44.86 28.20
N LYS A 131 6.67 -45.29 29.44
CA LYS A 131 6.98 -44.40 30.57
C LYS A 131 8.38 -43.82 30.38
N GLU A 132 8.49 -42.52 30.16
CA GLU A 132 9.73 -41.78 30.46
C GLU A 132 9.74 -41.39 31.94
N GLU A 133 10.86 -41.71 32.60
CA GLU A 133 11.14 -41.38 34.00
C GLU A 133 11.26 -39.86 34.17
N VAL A 134 10.35 -39.27 34.95
CA VAL A 134 10.42 -37.86 35.35
C VAL A 134 11.57 -37.69 36.34
N THR A 135 12.69 -37.16 35.85
CA THR A 135 13.76 -36.64 36.72
C THR A 135 13.40 -35.24 37.21
N ASP A 136 13.69 -35.01 38.49
CA ASP A 136 13.24 -33.92 39.34
C ASP A 136 13.61 -32.52 38.81
N TRP A 137 12.63 -31.80 38.28
CA TRP A 137 12.78 -30.46 37.68
C TRP A 137 13.32 -29.39 38.64
N ARG A 138 13.28 -29.63 39.96
CA ARG A 138 13.77 -28.70 40.97
C ARG A 138 15.30 -28.54 40.96
N LYS A 139 16.05 -29.53 40.45
CA LYS A 139 17.53 -29.45 40.41
C LYS A 139 18.07 -28.53 39.31
N ASN A 140 17.24 -28.11 38.33
CA ASN A 140 17.67 -27.25 37.23
C ASN A 140 17.46 -25.75 37.50
N VAL A 141 16.73 -25.37 38.56
CA VAL A 141 16.42 -23.97 38.86
C VAL A 141 17.55 -23.29 39.66
N ASP A 142 18.28 -24.05 40.49
CA ASP A 142 19.41 -23.53 41.25
C ASP A 142 20.69 -23.35 40.41
N ALA A 143 20.82 -24.06 39.29
CA ALA A 143 21.94 -23.91 38.36
C ALA A 143 21.86 -22.63 37.48
N MET A 144 20.69 -21.97 37.42
CA MET A 144 20.50 -20.73 36.64
C MET A 144 20.43 -19.46 37.51
N SER A 145 20.58 -19.58 38.82
CA SER A 145 20.47 -18.46 39.77
C SER A 145 21.83 -17.81 40.13
N GLY A 146 22.92 -18.22 39.47
CA GLY A 146 24.25 -17.62 39.65
C GLY A 146 24.41 -16.29 38.90
N MET A 147 24.88 -15.25 39.60
CA MET A 147 25.11 -13.89 39.07
C MET A 147 26.08 -13.79 37.87
N GLU A 148 26.72 -14.88 37.44
CA GLU A 148 27.59 -14.90 36.25
C GLU A 148 26.85 -15.12 34.92
N GLY A 149 25.63 -15.66 34.92
CA GLY A 149 24.81 -15.82 33.71
C GLY A 149 24.16 -14.52 33.24
N ARG A 150 23.86 -13.59 34.17
CA ARG A 150 23.21 -12.30 33.87
C ARG A 150 24.13 -11.26 33.22
N LYS A 151 25.45 -11.47 33.24
CA LYS A 151 26.41 -10.59 32.54
C LYS A 151 26.67 -10.97 31.08
N LYS A 152 26.27 -12.17 30.62
CA LYS A 152 26.36 -12.56 29.20
C LYS A 152 25.12 -12.22 28.36
N LEU A 153 24.06 -11.69 28.96
CA LEU A 153 22.85 -11.25 28.25
C LEU A 153 22.87 -9.77 27.82
N PHE A 154 23.90 -9.01 28.19
CA PHE A 154 24.17 -7.68 27.65
C PHE A 154 24.95 -7.71 26.33
N ASN A 155 24.70 -8.73 25.50
CA ASN A 155 25.03 -8.72 24.07
C ASN A 155 23.79 -9.03 23.19
N ALA A 156 22.59 -9.02 23.79
CA ALA A 156 21.32 -9.18 23.08
C ALA A 156 20.94 -7.93 22.26
N GLY A 157 21.51 -6.76 22.57
CA GLY A 157 21.32 -5.55 21.76
C GLY A 157 21.86 -5.71 20.33
N GLN A 158 22.96 -6.45 20.16
CA GLN A 158 23.57 -6.67 18.84
C GLN A 158 22.81 -7.74 18.04
N TYR A 159 22.30 -8.79 18.68
CA TYR A 159 21.49 -9.82 18.02
C TYR A 159 20.07 -9.35 17.69
N LEU A 160 19.44 -8.53 18.53
CA LEU A 160 18.13 -7.95 18.22
C LEU A 160 18.23 -6.93 17.07
N LEU A 161 19.30 -6.13 17.01
CA LEU A 161 19.59 -5.27 15.86
C LEU A 161 19.89 -6.08 14.58
N LEU A 162 20.60 -7.21 14.70
CA LEU A 162 20.92 -8.08 13.56
C LEU A 162 19.69 -8.81 13.00
N VAL A 163 18.77 -9.26 13.86
CA VAL A 163 17.50 -9.88 13.43
C VAL A 163 16.56 -8.84 12.80
N LEU A 164 16.60 -7.58 13.27
CA LEU A 164 15.84 -6.46 12.69
C LEU A 164 16.41 -5.95 11.35
N GLN A 165 17.59 -6.39 10.93
CA GLN A 165 18.24 -5.96 9.68
C GLN A 165 18.34 -7.05 8.61
N MET A 166 17.61 -8.16 8.75
CA MET A 166 17.56 -9.18 7.70
C MET A 166 16.50 -8.82 6.65
N SER A 167 16.94 -8.63 5.41
CA SER A 167 16.01 -8.53 4.28
C SER A 167 15.28 -9.86 4.12
N LYS A 168 13.96 -9.82 4.23
CA LYS A 168 13.10 -11.00 4.12
C LYS A 168 12.49 -11.12 2.74
N TYR A 169 12.17 -9.98 2.13
CA TYR A 169 11.48 -9.93 0.84
C TYR A 169 12.22 -9.05 -0.17
N LYS A 170 12.03 -9.37 -1.46
CA LYS A 170 12.53 -8.56 -2.57
C LYS A 170 11.37 -8.07 -3.43
N LEU A 171 11.31 -6.77 -3.62
CA LEU A 171 10.35 -6.09 -4.47
C LEU A 171 11.10 -5.31 -5.55
N PHE A 172 10.66 -5.45 -6.79
CA PHE A 172 11.20 -4.71 -7.92
C PHE A 172 10.16 -3.71 -8.40
N LEU A 173 10.54 -2.43 -8.47
CA LEU A 173 9.74 -1.39 -9.11
C LEU A 173 10.40 -1.00 -10.43
N LEU A 174 9.62 -0.90 -11.50
CA LEU A 174 10.12 -0.52 -12.81
C LEU A 174 9.19 0.55 -13.40
N ARG A 175 9.74 1.72 -13.69
CA ARG A 175 9.07 2.65 -14.60
C ARG A 175 9.23 2.12 -16.02
N HIS A 176 8.13 2.06 -16.76
CA HIS A 176 8.13 1.65 -18.17
C HIS A 176 9.21 2.37 -19.01
N GLY A 177 9.61 1.75 -20.12
CA GLY A 177 10.52 2.36 -21.08
C GLY A 177 9.95 3.66 -21.69
N GLU A 178 10.79 4.46 -22.33
CA GLU A 178 10.39 5.73 -22.94
C GLU A 178 9.19 5.56 -23.91
N GLY A 179 8.14 6.37 -23.72
CA GLY A 179 7.02 6.46 -24.66
C GLY A 179 7.21 7.56 -25.71
N ALA A 180 6.43 7.53 -26.79
CA ALA A 180 6.50 8.55 -27.86
C ALA A 180 6.41 9.99 -27.31
N TRP A 181 5.44 10.25 -26.43
CA TRP A 181 5.26 11.58 -25.83
C TRP A 181 6.30 11.94 -24.77
N ASN A 182 7.03 10.98 -24.22
CA ASN A 182 8.19 11.29 -23.39
C ASN A 182 9.30 11.90 -24.25
N LYS A 183 9.51 11.37 -25.46
CA LYS A 183 10.46 11.88 -26.44
C LYS A 183 10.07 13.29 -26.94
N GLU A 184 8.78 13.53 -27.16
CA GLU A 184 8.23 14.84 -27.53
C GLU A 184 8.11 15.83 -26.36
N ASN A 185 8.49 15.42 -25.14
CA ASN A 185 8.35 16.21 -23.92
C ASN A 185 6.91 16.67 -23.58
N ARG A 186 5.90 15.84 -23.86
CA ARG A 186 4.49 16.10 -23.55
C ARG A 186 4.00 15.33 -22.32
N PHE A 187 3.02 15.88 -21.60
CA PHE A 187 2.36 15.16 -20.48
C PHE A 187 1.47 14.03 -21.00
N CYS A 188 1.94 12.78 -20.90
CA CYS A 188 1.19 11.60 -21.37
C CYS A 188 0.07 11.16 -20.42
N SER A 189 0.36 11.00 -19.12
CA SER A 189 -0.66 10.67 -18.11
C SER A 189 -1.52 9.45 -18.49
N TRP A 190 -2.85 9.54 -18.50
CA TRP A 190 -3.76 8.43 -18.79
C TRP A 190 -4.01 8.18 -20.27
N VAL A 191 -3.43 9.00 -21.17
CA VAL A 191 -3.45 8.70 -22.61
C VAL A 191 -2.66 7.41 -22.85
N ASP A 192 -3.22 6.49 -23.62
CA ASP A 192 -2.63 5.15 -23.81
C ASP A 192 -1.58 5.12 -24.93
N GLN A 193 -0.58 6.00 -24.83
CA GLN A 193 0.56 5.99 -25.74
C GLN A 193 1.40 4.72 -25.53
N LYS A 194 1.86 4.15 -26.66
CA LYS A 194 2.75 2.99 -26.69
C LYS A 194 4.22 3.37 -26.39
N LEU A 195 5.05 2.36 -26.18
CA LEU A 195 6.51 2.52 -26.10
C LEU A 195 7.07 3.04 -27.43
N SER A 196 8.14 3.84 -27.36
CA SER A 196 8.98 4.15 -28.52
C SER A 196 9.91 2.97 -28.83
N GLU A 197 10.60 3.00 -29.97
CA GLU A 197 11.67 2.04 -30.28
C GLU A 197 12.76 2.00 -29.20
N ASP A 198 13.12 3.17 -28.68
CA ASP A 198 14.09 3.31 -27.58
C ASP A 198 13.53 2.68 -26.30
N GLY A 199 12.24 2.91 -25.98
CA GLY A 199 11.58 2.31 -24.82
C GLY A 199 11.43 0.79 -24.89
N VAL A 200 11.29 0.22 -26.10
CA VAL A 200 11.32 -1.24 -26.31
C VAL A 200 12.70 -1.79 -25.96
N LYS A 201 13.78 -1.16 -26.45
CA LYS A 201 15.15 -1.56 -26.13
C LYS A 201 15.44 -1.45 -24.63
N GLU A 202 15.02 -0.36 -23.99
CA GLU A 202 15.15 -0.18 -22.53
C GLU A 202 14.50 -1.34 -21.75
N ALA A 203 13.30 -1.78 -22.14
CA ALA A 203 12.63 -2.90 -21.48
C ALA A 203 13.35 -4.24 -21.70
N GLN A 204 13.84 -4.49 -22.93
CA GLN A 204 14.64 -5.68 -23.25
C GLN A 204 15.97 -5.70 -22.47
N ASP A 205 16.65 -4.56 -22.38
CA ASP A 205 17.89 -4.38 -21.61
C ASP A 205 17.67 -4.64 -20.13
N CYS A 206 16.57 -4.13 -19.57
CA CYS A 206 16.15 -4.43 -18.20
C CYS A 206 15.98 -5.94 -17.98
N GLY A 207 15.28 -6.64 -18.88
CA GLY A 207 15.10 -8.09 -18.78
C GLY A 207 16.42 -8.86 -18.88
N ARG A 208 17.32 -8.48 -19.79
CA ARG A 208 18.67 -9.07 -19.90
C ARG A 208 19.47 -8.89 -18.61
N LEU A 209 19.49 -7.67 -18.06
CA LEU A 209 20.17 -7.36 -16.80
C LEU A 209 19.63 -8.21 -15.63
N LEU A 210 18.31 -8.34 -15.52
CA LEU A 210 17.67 -9.10 -14.45
C LEU A 210 17.96 -10.60 -14.59
N LYS A 211 18.00 -11.12 -15.83
CA LYS A 211 18.41 -12.49 -16.14
C LYS A 211 19.86 -12.77 -15.78
N GLU A 212 20.78 -11.88 -16.16
CA GLU A 212 22.21 -11.98 -15.84
C GLU A 212 22.45 -12.00 -14.32
N LYS A 213 21.66 -11.23 -13.56
CA LYS A 213 21.70 -11.24 -12.09
C LYS A 213 21.00 -12.45 -11.46
N GLY A 214 20.40 -13.34 -12.25
CA GLY A 214 19.77 -14.58 -11.79
C GLY A 214 18.44 -14.39 -11.07
N TYR A 215 17.73 -13.27 -11.30
CA TYR A 215 16.42 -13.04 -10.68
C TYR A 215 15.31 -13.88 -11.32
N LYS A 216 14.37 -14.31 -10.49
CA LYS A 216 13.17 -15.06 -10.88
C LYS A 216 11.97 -14.39 -10.26
N PHE A 217 10.96 -14.10 -11.06
CA PHE A 217 9.71 -13.51 -10.62
C PHE A 217 8.65 -14.59 -10.45
N ASP A 218 7.86 -14.47 -9.40
CA ASP A 218 6.73 -15.34 -9.14
C ASP A 218 5.40 -14.69 -9.58
N ILE A 219 5.37 -13.35 -9.60
CA ILE A 219 4.21 -12.57 -10.05
C ILE A 219 4.63 -11.17 -10.52
N VAL A 220 3.92 -10.66 -11.53
CA VAL A 220 4.09 -9.30 -12.03
C VAL A 220 2.80 -8.51 -11.89
N PHE A 221 2.90 -7.27 -11.43
CA PHE A 221 1.82 -6.30 -11.40
C PHE A 221 2.08 -5.17 -12.38
N THR A 222 1.03 -4.77 -13.10
CA THR A 222 1.11 -3.63 -14.01
C THR A 222 -0.08 -2.69 -13.87
N SER A 223 0.07 -1.48 -14.42
CA SER A 223 -1.09 -0.66 -14.72
C SER A 223 -1.96 -1.27 -15.84
N ILE A 224 -3.08 -0.62 -16.18
CA ILE A 224 -3.87 -0.96 -17.37
C ILE A 224 -3.46 -0.16 -18.62
N LEU A 225 -2.41 0.66 -18.53
CA LEU A 225 -1.85 1.40 -19.66
C LEU A 225 -0.84 0.51 -20.40
N SER A 226 -0.99 0.43 -21.73
CA SER A 226 -0.32 -0.53 -22.60
C SER A 226 1.20 -0.51 -22.44
N ARG A 227 1.82 0.67 -22.34
CA ARG A 227 3.27 0.82 -22.17
C ARG A 227 3.85 0.12 -20.93
N SER A 228 3.13 0.07 -19.80
CA SER A 228 3.64 -0.69 -18.63
C SER A 228 3.46 -2.19 -18.82
N ILE A 229 2.39 -2.61 -19.49
CA ILE A 229 2.11 -4.01 -19.83
C ILE A 229 3.16 -4.52 -20.83
N GLN A 230 3.40 -3.77 -21.91
CA GLN A 230 4.43 -4.07 -22.92
C GLN A 230 5.82 -4.13 -22.31
N THR A 231 6.15 -3.21 -21.39
CA THR A 231 7.43 -3.27 -20.66
C THR A 231 7.55 -4.59 -19.89
N ALA A 232 6.51 -4.98 -19.15
CA ALA A 232 6.53 -6.25 -18.41
C ALA A 232 6.69 -7.46 -19.32
N TRP A 233 5.98 -7.50 -20.46
CA TRP A 233 6.11 -8.59 -21.43
C TRP A 233 7.53 -8.70 -22.00
N LEU A 234 8.11 -7.58 -22.44
CA LEU A 234 9.48 -7.56 -22.99
C LEU A 234 10.53 -7.95 -21.94
N VAL A 235 10.35 -7.53 -20.68
CA VAL A 235 11.21 -7.95 -19.57
C VAL A 235 11.11 -9.46 -19.35
N LEU A 236 9.90 -10.01 -19.25
CA LEU A 236 9.68 -11.43 -19.04
C LEU A 236 10.18 -12.28 -20.21
N GLU A 237 9.97 -11.84 -21.45
CA GLU A 237 10.49 -12.48 -22.67
C GLU A 237 12.02 -12.56 -22.65
N ALA A 238 12.71 -11.43 -22.40
CA ALA A 238 14.16 -11.41 -22.32
C ALA A 238 14.69 -12.31 -21.18
N MET A 239 13.92 -12.45 -20.09
CA MET A 239 14.22 -13.33 -18.96
C MET A 239 13.89 -14.81 -19.22
N GLY A 240 13.05 -15.14 -20.21
CA GLY A 240 12.47 -16.48 -20.40
C GLY A 240 11.47 -16.87 -19.31
N GLN A 241 10.66 -15.91 -18.87
CA GLN A 241 9.70 -16.01 -17.75
C GLN A 241 8.29 -15.57 -18.17
N GLU A 242 7.91 -15.74 -19.42
CA GLU A 242 6.62 -15.32 -20.01
C GLU A 242 5.41 -16.00 -19.34
N TRP A 243 5.64 -17.15 -18.72
CA TRP A 243 4.63 -17.91 -17.97
C TRP A 243 4.26 -17.29 -16.63
N VAL A 244 5.05 -16.32 -16.13
CA VAL A 244 4.81 -15.67 -14.84
C VAL A 244 3.47 -14.91 -14.89
N PRO A 245 2.58 -15.10 -13.90
CA PRO A 245 1.28 -14.44 -13.90
C PRO A 245 1.40 -12.92 -13.86
N VAL A 246 0.57 -12.23 -14.66
CA VAL A 246 0.56 -10.76 -14.77
C VAL A 246 -0.82 -10.19 -14.40
N VAL A 247 -0.90 -9.51 -13.27
CA VAL A 247 -2.13 -8.86 -12.76
C VAL A 247 -2.13 -7.37 -13.10
N LYS A 248 -3.26 -6.86 -13.59
CA LYS A 248 -3.39 -5.48 -14.10
C LYS A 248 -4.40 -4.70 -13.26
N SER A 249 -4.10 -3.44 -12.94
CA SER A 249 -5.03 -2.57 -12.22
C SER A 249 -4.84 -1.10 -12.56
N TRP A 250 -5.93 -0.35 -12.72
CA TRP A 250 -5.89 1.11 -12.90
C TRP A 250 -5.30 1.83 -11.71
N ARG A 251 -5.32 1.21 -10.52
CA ARG A 251 -4.71 1.76 -9.30
C ARG A 251 -3.18 1.87 -9.39
N LEU A 252 -2.55 1.24 -10.39
CA LEU A 252 -1.14 1.40 -10.74
C LEU A 252 -0.89 2.38 -11.90
N ASN A 253 -1.94 2.95 -12.52
CA ASN A 253 -1.82 3.95 -13.58
C ASN A 253 -0.95 5.13 -13.13
N GLU A 254 -0.37 5.82 -14.11
CA GLU A 254 0.32 7.09 -13.91
C GLU A 254 -0.62 8.11 -13.24
N ARG A 255 -0.06 9.15 -12.64
CA ARG A 255 -0.83 10.31 -12.17
C ARG A 255 -1.68 10.91 -13.28
N HIS A 256 -2.95 11.18 -13.00
CA HIS A 256 -3.85 11.93 -13.87
C HIS A 256 -3.44 13.42 -13.88
N TYR A 257 -2.92 13.92 -15.00
CA TYR A 257 -2.45 15.31 -15.13
C TYR A 257 -3.56 16.31 -15.50
N GLY A 258 -4.79 15.82 -15.69
CA GLY A 258 -5.96 16.65 -15.94
C GLY A 258 -5.86 17.40 -17.26
N SER A 259 -6.14 18.70 -17.26
CA SER A 259 -6.06 19.53 -18.48
C SER A 259 -4.64 19.76 -18.99
N LEU A 260 -3.60 19.36 -18.23
CA LEU A 260 -2.22 19.45 -18.70
C LEU A 260 -1.86 18.35 -19.70
N ILE A 261 -2.72 17.35 -19.87
CA ILE A 261 -2.51 16.21 -20.76
C ILE A 261 -2.29 16.70 -22.20
N GLY A 262 -1.22 16.22 -22.83
CA GLY A 262 -0.86 16.60 -24.19
C GLY A 262 -0.15 17.94 -24.32
N LEU A 263 -0.02 18.74 -23.27
CA LEU A 263 0.79 19.97 -23.34
C LEU A 263 2.28 19.67 -23.26
N ASN A 264 3.11 20.47 -23.94
CA ASN A 264 4.57 20.37 -23.87
C ASN A 264 5.08 20.99 -22.56
N ARG A 265 5.98 20.30 -21.86
CA ARG A 265 6.50 20.77 -20.57
C ARG A 265 7.35 22.03 -20.69
N ALA A 266 8.12 22.17 -21.76
CA ALA A 266 8.98 23.33 -21.98
C ALA A 266 8.15 24.57 -22.34
N GLU A 267 7.12 24.41 -23.17
CA GLU A 267 6.17 25.49 -23.50
C GLU A 267 5.41 25.96 -22.26
N MET A 268 4.98 25.02 -21.41
CA MET A 268 4.35 25.35 -20.13
C MET A 268 5.30 26.11 -19.19
N ALA A 269 6.59 25.78 -19.21
CA ALA A 269 7.59 26.50 -18.41
C ALA A 269 7.79 27.94 -18.91
N LEU A 270 7.71 28.16 -20.22
CA LEU A 270 7.74 29.51 -20.81
C LEU A 270 6.48 30.32 -20.48
N GLN A 271 5.30 29.70 -20.52
CA GLN A 271 4.03 30.40 -20.30
C GLN A 271 3.72 30.66 -18.81
N HIS A 272 4.08 29.73 -17.94
CA HIS A 272 3.66 29.75 -16.53
C HIS A 272 4.81 29.81 -15.53
N GLY A 273 6.06 29.79 -16.00
CA GLY A 273 7.27 29.77 -15.18
C GLY A 273 7.69 28.36 -14.77
N GLU A 274 9.00 28.14 -14.66
CA GLU A 274 9.60 26.85 -14.29
C GLU A 274 9.15 26.37 -12.90
N GLU A 275 9.04 27.27 -11.93
CA GLU A 275 8.63 26.93 -10.55
C GLU A 275 7.22 26.34 -10.51
N LYS A 276 6.27 26.90 -11.27
CA LYS A 276 4.90 26.38 -11.31
C LYS A 276 4.83 25.01 -11.97
N VAL A 277 5.56 24.80 -13.06
CA VAL A 277 5.65 23.49 -13.73
C VAL A 277 6.35 22.46 -12.85
N LYS A 278 7.38 22.86 -12.11
CA LYS A 278 8.07 22.01 -11.14
C LYS A 278 7.12 21.61 -10.01
N LEU A 279 6.35 22.54 -9.46
CA LEU A 279 5.31 22.25 -8.45
C LEU A 279 4.28 21.24 -8.98
N TRP A 280 3.72 21.45 -10.18
CA TRP A 280 2.78 20.51 -10.77
C TRP A 280 3.37 19.13 -11.05
N ARG A 281 4.67 19.01 -11.32
CA ARG A 281 5.33 17.73 -11.61
C ARG A 281 5.75 16.99 -10.35
N ARG A 282 6.18 17.73 -9.32
CA ARG A 282 6.95 17.17 -8.21
C ARG A 282 6.28 17.31 -6.85
N SER A 283 5.41 18.30 -6.65
CA SER A 283 4.72 18.50 -5.37
C SER A 283 3.89 17.28 -4.99
N TYR A 284 3.74 17.07 -3.68
CA TYR A 284 2.94 15.99 -3.14
C TYR A 284 1.44 16.28 -3.23
N ASP A 285 1.04 17.50 -2.88
CA ASP A 285 -0.33 17.93 -2.62
C ASP A 285 -0.98 18.77 -3.73
N ILE A 286 -0.18 19.38 -4.62
CA ILE A 286 -0.72 20.24 -5.68
C ILE A 286 -1.41 19.39 -6.76
N THR A 287 -2.73 19.55 -6.84
CA THR A 287 -3.57 18.94 -7.88
C THR A 287 -3.59 19.83 -9.14
N PRO A 288 -3.30 19.30 -10.34
CA PRO A 288 -3.44 20.02 -11.60
C PRO A 288 -4.91 20.34 -11.89
N PRO A 289 -5.21 21.30 -12.79
CA PRO A 289 -6.60 21.56 -13.16
C PRO A 289 -7.25 20.30 -13.80
N PRO A 290 -8.54 20.03 -13.51
CA PRO A 290 -9.24 18.84 -14.03
C PRO A 290 -9.38 18.86 -15.55
N ILE A 291 -9.39 17.67 -16.16
CA ILE A 291 -9.81 17.49 -17.55
C ILE A 291 -11.34 17.59 -17.65
N ASP A 292 -11.84 18.22 -18.70
CA ASP A 292 -13.29 18.29 -19.02
C ASP A 292 -13.58 17.69 -20.41
N GLU A 293 -14.87 17.60 -20.76
CA GLU A 293 -15.34 16.99 -22.01
C GLU A 293 -14.88 17.73 -23.28
N SER A 294 -14.49 19.00 -23.16
CA SER A 294 -13.96 19.78 -24.29
C SER A 294 -12.50 19.46 -24.61
N HIS A 295 -11.79 18.81 -23.67
CA HIS A 295 -10.38 18.51 -23.84
C HIS A 295 -10.16 17.45 -24.94
N PRO A 296 -9.17 17.63 -25.85
CA PRO A 296 -8.99 16.76 -27.02
C PRO A 296 -8.86 15.26 -26.72
N TYR A 297 -8.31 14.93 -25.55
CA TYR A 297 -8.05 13.55 -25.13
C TYR A 297 -9.08 12.99 -24.13
N PHE A 298 -10.12 13.74 -23.76
CA PHE A 298 -11.10 13.28 -22.76
C PHE A 298 -11.83 12.01 -23.22
N LEU A 299 -12.40 12.05 -24.42
CA LEU A 299 -13.18 10.92 -24.94
C LEU A 299 -12.29 9.70 -25.18
N GLU A 300 -11.06 9.88 -25.65
CA GLU A 300 -10.10 8.77 -25.83
C GLU A 300 -9.81 8.05 -24.52
N ILE A 301 -9.61 8.79 -23.42
CA ILE A 301 -9.36 8.20 -22.11
C ILE A 301 -10.62 7.51 -21.59
N TYR A 302 -11.72 8.23 -21.47
CA TYR A 302 -12.87 7.74 -20.70
C TYR A 302 -13.79 6.81 -21.50
N ASN A 303 -13.79 6.82 -22.83
CA ASN A 303 -14.60 5.87 -23.61
C ASN A 303 -13.94 4.51 -23.82
N ASP A 304 -12.68 4.34 -23.42
CA ASP A 304 -12.04 3.03 -23.45
C ASP A 304 -12.71 2.05 -22.47
N ARG A 305 -13.05 0.86 -22.98
CA ARG A 305 -13.69 -0.21 -22.24
C ARG A 305 -12.92 -0.62 -20.98
N ARG A 306 -11.60 -0.48 -20.93
CA ARG A 306 -10.80 -0.85 -19.75
C ARG A 306 -11.26 -0.15 -18.46
N TYR A 307 -11.83 1.04 -18.59
CA TYR A 307 -12.31 1.85 -17.47
C TYR A 307 -13.74 1.51 -17.04
N THR A 308 -14.50 0.75 -17.84
CA THR A 308 -15.83 0.26 -17.44
C THR A 308 -15.77 -1.03 -16.64
N THR A 309 -14.62 -1.70 -16.63
CA THR A 309 -14.38 -2.95 -15.90
C THR A 309 -13.52 -2.76 -14.65
N CYS A 310 -13.32 -1.52 -14.21
CA CYS A 310 -12.59 -1.21 -12.99
C CYS A 310 -13.41 -1.55 -11.74
N ASP A 311 -12.75 -1.62 -10.59
CA ASP A 311 -13.38 -1.80 -9.28
C ASP A 311 -14.09 -0.53 -8.76
N VAL A 312 -14.09 0.53 -9.57
CA VAL A 312 -14.85 1.76 -9.35
C VAL A 312 -15.66 2.10 -10.60
N PRO A 313 -16.85 2.71 -10.46
CA PRO A 313 -17.61 3.22 -11.59
C PRO A 313 -16.82 4.28 -12.38
N LYS A 314 -17.07 4.37 -13.70
CA LYS A 314 -16.36 5.28 -14.62
C LYS A 314 -16.50 6.75 -14.21
N GLU A 315 -17.64 7.12 -13.65
CA GLU A 315 -17.95 8.45 -13.13
C GLU A 315 -17.08 8.84 -11.92
N ASN A 316 -16.61 7.86 -11.15
CA ASN A 316 -15.78 8.05 -9.96
C ASN A 316 -14.27 7.99 -10.27
N LEU A 317 -13.88 7.75 -11.53
CA LEU A 317 -12.49 7.85 -11.93
C LEU A 317 -12.02 9.31 -11.87
N PRO A 318 -10.77 9.56 -11.46
CA PRO A 318 -10.26 10.91 -11.28
C PRO A 318 -10.20 11.67 -12.61
N ARG A 319 -10.50 12.96 -12.56
CA ARG A 319 -10.29 13.94 -13.65
C ARG A 319 -8.94 14.63 -13.56
N THR A 320 -8.27 14.50 -12.43
CA THR A 320 -6.95 15.02 -12.11
C THR A 320 -6.54 14.39 -10.78
N GLU A 321 -5.23 14.31 -10.53
CA GLU A 321 -4.70 13.79 -9.28
C GLU A 321 -3.46 14.60 -8.89
N SER A 322 -3.29 14.89 -7.60
CA SER A 322 -2.01 15.14 -6.94
C SER A 322 -1.24 13.84 -6.75
N LEU A 323 0.00 13.91 -6.24
CA LEU A 323 0.74 12.68 -5.88
C LEU A 323 0.14 12.02 -4.63
N LYS A 324 -0.47 12.81 -3.74
CA LYS A 324 -1.26 12.33 -2.61
C LYS A 324 -2.46 11.50 -3.07
N GLU A 325 -3.27 12.02 -4.00
CA GLU A 325 -4.44 11.29 -4.51
C GLU A 325 -4.05 10.00 -5.24
N VAL A 326 -2.90 9.98 -5.93
CA VAL A 326 -2.32 8.76 -6.51
C VAL A 326 -2.02 7.74 -5.41
N LEU A 327 -1.42 8.15 -4.30
CA LEU A 327 -1.15 7.27 -3.16
C LEU A 327 -2.45 6.77 -2.53
N ASP A 328 -3.44 7.64 -2.32
CA ASP A 328 -4.72 7.32 -1.69
C ASP A 328 -5.47 6.22 -2.47
N ARG A 329 -5.41 6.21 -3.81
CA ARG A 329 -6.02 5.15 -4.64
C ARG A 329 -5.12 3.94 -4.89
N LEU A 330 -3.79 4.07 -4.77
CA LEU A 330 -2.83 2.97 -4.95
C LEU A 330 -2.69 2.12 -3.69
N LEU A 331 -2.69 2.75 -2.50
CA LEU A 331 -2.40 2.07 -1.23
C LEU A 331 -3.37 0.93 -0.91
N PRO A 332 -4.70 1.07 -1.12
CA PRO A 332 -5.62 -0.05 -0.94
C PRO A 332 -5.28 -1.27 -1.80
N TYR A 333 -4.81 -1.05 -3.04
CA TYR A 333 -4.39 -2.13 -3.93
C TYR A 333 -3.07 -2.77 -3.51
N TRP A 334 -2.13 -1.96 -3.04
CA TRP A 334 -0.89 -2.44 -2.44
C TRP A 334 -1.21 -3.37 -1.26
N GLU A 335 -2.03 -2.93 -0.30
CA GLU A 335 -2.36 -3.68 0.91
C GLU A 335 -3.21 -4.93 0.64
N SER A 336 -4.22 -4.85 -0.22
CA SER A 336 -5.15 -5.96 -0.44
C SER A 336 -4.62 -7.03 -1.39
N THR A 337 -3.72 -6.66 -2.30
CA THR A 337 -3.35 -7.51 -3.45
C THR A 337 -1.86 -7.79 -3.51
N VAL A 338 -1.00 -6.78 -3.31
CA VAL A 338 0.45 -6.96 -3.47
C VAL A 338 1.11 -7.46 -2.17
N VAL A 339 0.72 -6.89 -1.03
CA VAL A 339 1.26 -7.24 0.30
C VAL A 339 1.10 -8.75 0.62
N PRO A 340 -0.05 -9.40 0.38
CA PRO A 340 -0.19 -10.83 0.63
C PRO A 340 0.84 -11.66 -0.15
N GLU A 341 1.04 -11.35 -1.42
CA GLU A 341 1.99 -12.04 -2.31
C GLU A 341 3.43 -11.86 -1.83
N VAL A 342 3.80 -10.63 -1.44
CA VAL A 342 5.13 -10.35 -0.86
C VAL A 342 5.32 -11.13 0.44
N LYS A 343 4.31 -11.17 1.32
CA LYS A 343 4.38 -11.86 2.62
C LYS A 343 4.44 -13.38 2.48
N GLU A 344 3.90 -13.95 1.40
CA GLU A 344 4.09 -15.36 1.02
C GLU A 344 5.54 -15.69 0.58
N GLY A 345 6.42 -14.69 0.50
CA GLY A 345 7.81 -14.87 0.10
C GLY A 345 8.02 -14.83 -1.41
N ARG A 346 7.02 -14.42 -2.19
CA ARG A 346 7.12 -14.30 -3.64
C ARG A 346 8.01 -13.13 -4.04
N THR A 347 8.78 -13.31 -5.11
CA THR A 347 9.56 -12.24 -5.74
C THR A 347 8.67 -11.49 -6.72
N VAL A 348 8.40 -10.22 -6.41
CA VAL A 348 7.39 -9.42 -7.11
C VAL A 348 8.05 -8.37 -8.00
N LEU A 349 7.55 -8.23 -9.24
CA LEU A 349 7.83 -7.09 -10.12
C LEU A 349 6.59 -6.20 -10.25
N ILE A 350 6.74 -4.90 -10.05
CA ILE A 350 5.72 -3.89 -10.37
C ILE A 350 6.23 -3.05 -11.55
N SER A 351 5.68 -3.28 -12.74
CA SER A 351 5.91 -2.44 -13.92
C SER A 351 4.84 -1.36 -13.99
N ALA A 352 5.21 -0.13 -13.65
CA ALA A 352 4.29 1.01 -13.55
C ALA A 352 4.92 2.28 -14.14
N HIS A 353 4.66 3.44 -13.54
CA HIS A 353 4.99 4.75 -14.10
C HIS A 353 5.79 5.61 -13.13
N GLY A 354 6.19 6.79 -13.58
CA GLY A 354 7.06 7.67 -12.79
C GLY A 354 6.41 8.07 -11.46
N ASN A 355 5.20 8.63 -11.48
CA ASN A 355 4.58 9.12 -10.26
C ASN A 355 3.91 8.02 -9.43
N SER A 356 3.35 6.97 -10.04
CA SER A 356 2.84 5.84 -9.26
C SER A 356 3.94 5.08 -8.53
N CYS A 357 5.11 4.87 -9.14
CA CYS A 357 6.27 4.32 -8.43
C CYS A 357 6.79 5.28 -7.34
N ARG A 358 6.84 6.60 -7.60
CA ARG A 358 7.22 7.59 -6.58
C ARG A 358 6.25 7.57 -5.38
N ALA A 359 4.95 7.52 -5.61
CA ALA A 359 3.94 7.45 -4.56
C ALA A 359 4.15 6.22 -3.67
N LEU A 360 4.37 5.04 -4.28
CA LEU A 360 4.65 3.82 -3.54
C LEU A 360 5.99 3.89 -2.77
N LEU A 361 7.05 4.42 -3.38
CA LEU A 361 8.33 4.63 -2.70
C LEU A 361 8.17 5.58 -1.50
N LYS A 362 7.38 6.64 -1.62
CA LYS A 362 7.08 7.55 -0.50
C LYS A 362 6.54 6.79 0.70
N HIS A 363 5.59 5.89 0.46
CA HIS A 363 4.99 5.07 1.52
C HIS A 363 5.99 4.08 2.12
N LEU A 364 6.71 3.32 1.28
CA LEU A 364 7.61 2.26 1.74
C LEU A 364 8.82 2.82 2.49
N GLU A 365 9.47 3.86 1.97
CA GLU A 365 10.66 4.46 2.58
C GLU A 365 10.33 5.52 3.64
N GLY A 366 9.04 5.85 3.86
CA GLY A 366 8.65 6.89 4.81
C GLY A 366 9.12 8.30 4.40
N ILE A 367 9.18 8.59 3.10
CA ILE A 367 9.68 9.87 2.57
C ILE A 367 8.70 11.00 2.92
N SER A 368 9.24 12.11 3.42
CA SER A 368 8.46 13.30 3.75
C SER A 368 7.80 13.91 2.51
N ASP A 369 6.76 14.71 2.72
CA ASP A 369 6.05 15.43 1.65
C ASP A 369 6.95 16.43 0.93
N LYS A 370 7.98 16.95 1.61
CA LYS A 370 8.96 17.87 1.04
C LYS A 370 10.00 17.10 0.21
N ASP A 371 10.51 16.00 0.74
CA ASP A 371 11.62 15.27 0.10
C ASP A 371 11.19 14.47 -1.12
N ILE A 372 9.92 14.05 -1.20
CA ILE A 372 9.42 13.28 -2.35
C ILE A 372 9.51 14.06 -3.67
N ALA A 373 9.53 15.39 -3.61
CA ALA A 373 9.72 16.24 -4.79
C ALA A 373 11.08 16.02 -5.47
N SER A 374 12.11 15.66 -4.71
CA SER A 374 13.47 15.37 -5.20
C SER A 374 13.61 13.98 -5.83
N VAL A 375 12.69 13.06 -5.54
CA VAL A 375 12.80 11.67 -6.00
C VAL A 375 12.47 11.60 -7.49
N THR A 376 13.47 11.26 -8.30
CA THR A 376 13.35 11.03 -9.75
C THR A 376 13.63 9.57 -10.08
N LEU A 377 12.74 8.97 -10.89
CA LEU A 377 12.92 7.61 -11.42
C LEU A 377 13.19 7.65 -12.93
N PRO A 378 14.32 7.11 -13.41
CA PRO A 378 14.61 6.98 -14.83
C PRO A 378 13.68 5.93 -15.49
N THR A 379 13.54 5.98 -16.81
CA THR A 379 12.79 4.99 -17.60
C THR A 379 13.58 3.71 -17.77
N GLY A 380 12.92 2.55 -17.72
CA GLY A 380 13.54 1.28 -18.09
C GLY A 380 14.62 0.74 -17.15
N ILE A 381 14.83 1.35 -15.97
CA ILE A 381 15.81 0.90 -14.99
C ILE A 381 15.09 0.31 -13.78
N PRO A 382 15.33 -0.96 -13.42
CA PRO A 382 14.65 -1.60 -12.30
C PRO A 382 15.24 -1.12 -10.97
N VAL A 383 14.34 -0.80 -10.04
CA VAL A 383 14.63 -0.42 -8.66
C VAL A 383 14.39 -1.63 -7.77
N LEU A 384 15.44 -2.08 -7.09
CA LEU A 384 15.35 -3.14 -6.08
C LEU A 384 15.13 -2.54 -4.70
N LEU A 385 14.10 -3.04 -4.01
CA LEU A 385 13.83 -2.83 -2.61
C LEU A 385 13.96 -4.16 -1.87
N GLU A 386 14.77 -4.14 -0.82
CA GLU A 386 14.91 -5.25 0.13
C GLU A 386 14.10 -4.89 1.38
N LEU A 387 13.06 -5.66 1.70
CA LEU A 387 12.07 -5.33 2.73
C LEU A 387 12.16 -6.27 3.93
N ASP A 388 11.87 -5.76 5.14
CA ASP A 388 11.69 -6.52 6.37
C ASP A 388 10.28 -7.16 6.48
N GLU A 389 10.00 -7.81 7.60
CA GLU A 389 8.69 -8.41 7.91
C GLU A 389 7.52 -7.41 7.97
N ASN A 390 7.81 -6.14 8.23
CA ASN A 390 6.87 -5.02 8.27
C ASN A 390 6.80 -4.29 6.92
N LEU A 391 7.43 -4.84 5.88
CA LEU A 391 7.52 -4.29 4.53
C LEU A 391 8.21 -2.92 4.45
N ARG A 392 9.12 -2.65 5.37
CA ARG A 392 9.99 -1.47 5.34
C ARG A 392 11.34 -1.81 4.70
N PRO A 393 11.90 -0.92 3.86
CA PRO A 393 13.22 -1.11 3.30
C PRO A 393 14.30 -1.21 4.38
N VAL A 394 15.07 -2.30 4.37
CA VAL A 394 16.22 -2.48 5.31
C VAL A 394 17.50 -1.83 4.79
N LYS A 395 17.53 -1.50 3.49
CA LYS A 395 18.65 -0.83 2.82
C LYS A 395 18.10 0.25 1.89
N PRO A 396 18.92 1.25 1.53
CA PRO A 396 18.58 2.20 0.48
C PRO A 396 18.20 1.48 -0.81
N ARG A 397 17.19 1.99 -1.53
CA ARG A 397 16.81 1.46 -2.84
C ARG A 397 18.00 1.41 -3.78
N GLN A 398 18.08 0.35 -4.59
CA GLN A 398 19.16 0.15 -5.55
C GLN A 398 18.62 0.27 -6.96
N LEU A 399 19.14 1.22 -7.74
CA LEU A 399 18.92 1.24 -9.18
C LEU A 399 19.93 0.29 -9.82
N LEU A 400 19.43 -0.79 -10.41
CA LEU A 400 20.29 -1.83 -10.97
C LEU A 400 20.76 -1.43 -12.36
N GLY A 401 22.07 -1.55 -12.59
CA GLY A 401 22.69 -1.27 -13.88
C GLY A 401 23.96 -0.43 -13.73
N ASP A 402 24.44 0.09 -14.85
CA ASP A 402 25.58 1.00 -14.91
C ASP A 402 25.23 2.35 -14.24
N GLN A 403 25.97 2.70 -13.18
CA GLN A 403 25.66 3.88 -12.37
C GLN A 403 25.84 5.19 -13.14
N ALA A 404 26.78 5.28 -14.08
CA ALA A 404 26.96 6.49 -14.88
C ALA A 404 25.78 6.70 -15.84
N LYS A 405 25.30 5.62 -16.48
CA LYS A 405 24.09 5.66 -17.32
C LYS A 405 22.84 6.00 -16.53
N ILE A 406 22.71 5.47 -15.31
CA ILE A 406 21.60 5.79 -14.41
C ILE A 406 21.57 7.29 -14.07
N GLN A 407 22.70 7.87 -13.68
CA GLN A 407 22.76 9.31 -13.35
C GLN A 407 22.46 10.19 -14.56
N ALA A 408 22.95 9.83 -15.75
CA ALA A 408 22.61 10.52 -16.99
C ALA A 408 21.10 10.44 -17.31
N ALA A 409 20.48 9.28 -17.10
CA ALA A 409 19.05 9.08 -17.32
C ALA A 409 18.19 9.89 -16.31
N ILE A 410 18.59 9.95 -15.03
CA ILE A 410 17.93 10.79 -14.02
C ILE A 410 17.99 12.26 -14.44
N LYS A 411 19.19 12.75 -14.80
CA LYS A 411 19.39 14.13 -15.25
C LYS A 411 18.53 14.46 -16.48
N LYS A 412 18.44 13.56 -17.47
CA LYS A 412 17.56 13.70 -18.64
C LYS A 412 16.10 13.95 -18.24
N VAL A 413 15.58 13.25 -17.23
CA VAL A 413 14.20 13.41 -16.74
C VAL A 413 13.99 14.72 -15.99
N GLU A 414 15.00 15.20 -15.28
CA GLU A 414 14.96 16.48 -14.57
C GLU A 414 14.97 17.66 -15.55
N ASP A 415 15.84 17.59 -16.55
CA ASP A 415 16.00 18.63 -17.57
C ASP A 415 14.76 18.78 -18.49
N GLN A 416 13.87 17.78 -18.57
CA GLN A 416 12.58 17.88 -19.30
C GLN A 416 11.68 19.04 -18.85
N GLY A 417 11.87 19.57 -17.64
CA GLY A 417 11.08 20.69 -17.11
C GLY A 417 11.74 22.05 -17.18
N LYS A 418 12.97 22.12 -17.71
CA LYS A 418 13.69 23.39 -17.87
C LYS A 418 13.35 24.01 -19.21
N ALA A 419 13.29 25.33 -19.28
CA ALA A 419 13.20 26.03 -20.55
C ALA A 419 14.43 25.68 -21.40
N LYS A 420 14.24 25.41 -22.69
CA LYS A 420 15.39 25.36 -23.60
C LYS A 420 15.92 26.79 -23.75
N PRO A 421 17.24 27.03 -23.69
CA PRO A 421 17.79 28.32 -24.07
C PRO A 421 17.28 28.65 -25.47
N SER A 422 16.76 29.86 -25.66
CA SER A 422 16.51 30.40 -26.99
C SER A 422 17.83 30.41 -27.75
N LEU A 423 17.94 29.56 -28.77
CA LEU A 423 19.01 29.57 -29.76
C LEU A 423 18.90 30.81 -30.65
#